data_AF-A0A330LW98-F1
#
_entry.id   AF-A0A330LW98-F1
#
_cell.length_a   1.000
_cell.length_b   1.000
_cell.length_c   1.000
_cell.angle_alpha   90.00
_cell.angle_beta   90.00
_cell.angle_gamma   90.00
#
_symmetry.space_group_name_H-M   'P 1'
#
loop_
_entity.id
_entity.type
_entity.pdbx_description
1 polymer ?
#
loop_
_entity_poly.entity_id
_entity_poly.type
_entity_poly.pdbx_seq_one_letter_code
_entity_poly.pdbx_strand_id
1 'polypeptide(L)'
;MANQNKARFLAKHKKEQEKSIDNVNNRFPKFSFEFCFASNRGIHKADGDTQKAVIKKIINLSQCTWQDIKDLPREQGFEKIEKSSFNSLPSVPNKFNDQEKVVVFRLPNKQGRLMGYIEEDTFFVVWIDTKFDMYNH
;
A
#
# COMPACT_ATOMS: atom_id res chain seq x y z
N MET A 1 25.88 -34.71 -0.71
CA MET A 1 24.41 -34.99 -0.66
C MET A 1 23.59 -33.91 0.04
N ALA A 2 24.05 -33.26 1.12
CA ALA A 2 23.28 -32.20 1.81
C ALA A 2 22.94 -30.95 0.95
N ASN A 3 23.78 -30.61 -0.03
CA ASN A 3 23.64 -29.39 -0.83
C ASN A 3 22.51 -29.46 -1.87
N GLN A 4 22.23 -30.65 -2.42
CA GLN A 4 21.15 -30.85 -3.41
C GLN A 4 19.75 -30.80 -2.76
N ASN A 5 19.61 -31.28 -1.52
CA ASN A 5 18.34 -31.25 -0.79
C ASN A 5 17.95 -29.82 -0.40
N LYS A 6 18.91 -29.00 0.04
CA LYS A 6 18.71 -27.57 0.32
C LYS A 6 18.32 -26.80 -0.94
N ALA A 7 18.99 -27.04 -2.07
CA ALA A 7 18.66 -26.41 -3.34
C ALA A 7 17.25 -26.78 -3.85
N ARG A 8 16.85 -28.05 -3.74
CA ARG A 8 15.48 -28.49 -4.08
C ARG A 8 14.42 -27.88 -3.18
N PHE A 9 14.68 -27.80 -1.87
CA PHE A 9 13.77 -27.18 -0.89
C PHE A 9 13.56 -25.69 -1.18
N LEU A 10 14.65 -24.94 -1.40
CA LEU A 10 14.59 -23.52 -1.76
C LEU A 10 13.87 -23.30 -3.10
N ALA A 11 14.13 -24.13 -4.12
CA ALA A 11 13.45 -24.04 -5.40
C ALA A 11 11.95 -24.35 -5.32
N LYS A 12 11.55 -25.31 -4.49
CA LYS A 12 10.13 -25.63 -4.23
C LYS A 12 9.42 -24.46 -3.56
N HIS A 13 9.99 -23.92 -2.48
CA HIS A 13 9.39 -22.78 -1.78
C HIS A 13 9.41 -21.48 -2.59
N LYS A 14 10.41 -21.29 -3.46
CA LYS A 14 10.42 -20.20 -4.44
C LYS A 14 9.25 -20.34 -5.44
N LYS A 15 9.02 -21.53 -5.99
CA LYS A 15 7.86 -21.79 -6.89
C LYS A 15 6.51 -21.63 -6.20
N GLU A 16 6.41 -21.99 -4.92
CA GLU A 16 5.19 -21.79 -4.11
C GLU A 16 4.95 -20.29 -3.84
N GLN A 17 6.01 -19.53 -3.53
CA GLN A 17 5.94 -18.07 -3.43
C GLN A 17 5.54 -17.43 -4.77
N GLU A 18 6.15 -17.82 -5.88
CA GLU A 18 5.80 -17.35 -7.23
C GLU A 18 4.32 -17.64 -7.56
N LYS A 19 3.83 -18.86 -7.28
CA LYS A 19 2.40 -19.21 -7.43
C LYS A 19 1.47 -18.39 -6.53
N SER A 20 1.89 -18.06 -5.31
CA SER A 20 1.09 -17.21 -4.42
C SER A 20 1.03 -15.75 -4.91
N ILE A 21 2.10 -15.25 -5.51
CA ILE A 21 2.16 -13.89 -6.10
C ILE A 21 1.29 -13.81 -7.35
N ASP A 22 1.33 -14.84 -8.22
CA ASP A 22 0.44 -14.96 -9.37
C ASP A 22 -1.04 -14.96 -8.95
N ASN A 23 -1.36 -15.49 -7.77
CA ASN A 23 -2.71 -15.44 -7.24
C ASN A 23 -3.11 -14.01 -6.80
N VAL A 24 -2.23 -13.29 -6.11
CA VAL A 24 -2.53 -11.94 -5.59
C VAL A 24 -2.73 -10.93 -6.72
N ASN A 25 -1.92 -10.99 -7.78
CA ASN A 25 -2.03 -10.06 -8.91
C ASN A 25 -3.41 -10.07 -9.57
N ASN A 26 -4.08 -11.24 -9.60
CA ASN A 26 -5.40 -11.42 -10.18
C ASN A 26 -6.55 -11.13 -9.21
N ARG A 27 -6.26 -10.77 -7.96
CA ARG A 27 -7.29 -10.40 -6.97
C ARG A 27 -7.59 -8.91 -7.02
N PHE A 28 -8.84 -8.58 -6.71
CA PHE A 28 -9.26 -7.21 -6.45
C PHE A 28 -8.75 -6.75 -5.08
N PRO A 29 -8.32 -5.48 -4.94
CA PRO A 29 -7.78 -4.98 -3.68
C PRO A 29 -8.86 -4.86 -2.62
N LYS A 30 -8.52 -5.24 -1.39
CA LYS A 30 -9.25 -4.87 -0.18
C LYS A 30 -8.60 -3.65 0.46
N PHE A 31 -9.39 -2.83 1.15
CA PHE A 31 -8.90 -1.64 1.82
C PHE A 31 -9.24 -1.74 3.31
N SER A 32 -8.22 -1.75 4.16
CA SER A 32 -8.38 -1.74 5.62
C SER A 32 -7.98 -0.39 6.18
N PHE A 33 -8.79 0.14 7.10
CA PHE A 33 -8.53 1.37 7.84
C PHE A 33 -8.16 1.11 9.31
N GLU A 34 -7.91 -0.15 9.68
CA GLU A 34 -7.62 -0.58 11.06
C GLU A 34 -6.58 0.31 11.77
N PHE A 35 -5.56 0.77 11.03
CA PHE A 35 -4.47 1.60 11.58
C PHE A 35 -4.61 3.10 11.30
N CYS A 36 -5.63 3.53 10.55
CA CYS A 36 -5.83 4.91 10.09
C CYS A 36 -6.50 5.82 11.15
N PHE A 37 -6.27 5.54 12.43
CA PHE A 37 -6.82 6.29 13.56
C PHE A 37 -5.77 6.77 14.55
N ALA A 38 -4.56 6.22 14.52
CA ALA A 38 -3.54 6.43 15.55
C ALA A 38 -2.74 7.74 15.40
N SER A 39 -3.04 8.58 14.41
CA SER A 39 -2.32 9.82 14.13
C SER A 39 -3.26 10.99 13.80
N ASN A 40 -2.73 12.21 13.83
CA ASN A 40 -3.41 13.41 13.32
C ASN A 40 -3.67 13.40 11.80
N ARG A 41 -3.29 12.31 11.11
CA ARG A 41 -3.50 12.06 9.67
C ARG A 41 -4.45 10.89 9.43
N GLY A 42 -5.30 10.56 10.40
CA GLY A 42 -6.37 9.60 10.21
C GLY A 42 -7.53 10.15 9.39
N ILE A 43 -8.34 9.26 8.79
CA ILE A 43 -9.51 9.64 7.97
C ILE A 43 -10.51 10.55 8.71
N HIS A 44 -10.67 10.34 10.02
CA HIS A 44 -11.55 11.12 10.87
C HIS A 44 -11.07 12.58 11.12
N LYS A 45 -9.82 12.90 10.77
CA LYS A 45 -9.25 14.26 10.82
C LYS A 45 -9.27 14.96 9.47
N ALA A 46 -9.48 14.21 8.38
CA ALA A 46 -9.60 14.78 7.05
C ALA A 46 -10.93 15.53 6.90
N ASP A 47 -10.94 16.59 6.09
CA ASP A 47 -12.18 17.30 5.76
C ASP A 47 -13.14 16.45 4.92
N GLY A 48 -14.39 16.91 4.82
CA GLY A 48 -15.44 16.16 4.14
C GLY A 48 -15.18 15.94 2.64
N ASP A 49 -14.42 16.82 1.98
CA ASP A 49 -14.12 16.65 0.56
C ASP A 49 -13.00 15.62 0.35
N THR A 50 -11.96 15.66 1.17
CA THR A 50 -10.91 14.65 1.21
C THR A 50 -11.50 13.27 1.49
N GLN A 51 -12.42 13.15 2.45
CA GLN A 51 -13.11 11.89 2.73
C GLN A 51 -13.87 11.36 1.49
N LYS A 52 -14.56 12.23 0.75
CA LYS A 52 -15.21 11.84 -0.51
C LYS A 52 -14.20 11.41 -1.57
N ALA A 53 -13.05 12.09 -1.68
CA ALA A 53 -12.00 11.68 -2.62
C ALA A 53 -11.39 10.33 -2.28
N VAL A 54 -11.21 10.02 -0.99
CA VAL A 54 -10.76 8.71 -0.53
C VAL A 54 -11.74 7.62 -0.96
N ILE A 55 -13.04 7.82 -0.72
CA ILE A 55 -14.09 6.87 -1.12
C ILE A 55 -14.08 6.68 -2.64
N LYS A 56 -14.04 7.77 -3.43
CA LYS A 56 -13.98 7.70 -4.89
C LYS A 56 -12.75 6.93 -5.38
N LYS A 57 -11.57 7.19 -4.80
CA LYS A 57 -10.34 6.48 -5.15
C LYS A 57 -10.45 4.99 -4.85
N ILE A 58 -10.97 4.62 -3.67
CA ILE A 58 -11.16 3.23 -3.27
C ILE A 58 -12.14 2.50 -4.20
N ILE A 59 -13.30 3.11 -4.50
CA ILE A 59 -14.31 2.52 -5.40
C ILE A 59 -13.72 2.29 -6.78
N ASN A 60 -12.91 3.23 -7.30
CA ASN A 60 -12.28 3.06 -8.60
C ASN A 60 -11.26 1.92 -8.60
N LEU A 61 -10.39 1.86 -7.58
CA LEU A 61 -9.37 0.81 -7.47
C LEU A 61 -9.97 -0.57 -7.19
N SER A 62 -11.06 -0.67 -6.42
CA SER A 62 -11.71 -1.95 -6.12
C SER A 62 -12.36 -2.63 -7.32
N GLN A 63 -12.47 -1.92 -8.45
CA GLN A 63 -12.97 -2.47 -9.72
C GLN A 63 -11.85 -3.01 -10.62
N CYS A 64 -10.60 -2.92 -10.19
CA CYS A 64 -9.41 -3.35 -10.93
C CYS A 64 -8.69 -4.45 -10.15
N THR A 65 -8.01 -5.36 -10.84
CA THR A 65 -7.10 -6.30 -10.17
C THR A 65 -5.83 -5.58 -9.72
N TRP A 66 -5.06 -6.19 -8.81
CA TRP A 66 -3.75 -5.66 -8.43
C TRP A 66 -2.80 -5.52 -9.63
N GLN A 67 -2.89 -6.40 -10.63
CA GLN A 67 -2.11 -6.30 -11.85
C GLN A 67 -2.50 -5.03 -12.63
N ASP A 68 -3.80 -4.84 -12.89
CA ASP A 68 -4.31 -3.65 -13.58
C ASP A 68 -3.84 -2.36 -12.89
N ILE A 69 -3.91 -2.31 -11.55
CA ILE A 69 -3.51 -1.14 -10.76
C ILE A 69 -2.01 -0.85 -10.87
N LYS A 70 -1.17 -1.88 -10.98
CA LYS A 70 0.29 -1.71 -11.15
C LYS A 70 0.65 -1.19 -12.54
N ASP A 71 -0.16 -1.52 -13.54
CA ASP A 71 0.03 -1.10 -14.92
C ASP A 71 -0.51 0.32 -15.18
N LEU A 72 -1.29 0.88 -14.25
CA LEU A 72 -1.74 2.28 -14.31
C LEU A 72 -0.58 3.27 -14.06
N PRO A 73 -0.62 4.47 -14.68
CA PRO A 73 0.26 5.57 -14.31
C PRO A 73 0.15 5.90 -12.82
N ARG A 74 1.23 6.38 -12.18
CA ARG A 74 1.29 6.66 -10.73
C ARG A 74 0.16 7.56 -10.20
N GLU A 75 -0.37 8.46 -11.02
CA GLU A 75 -1.49 9.33 -10.68
C GLU A 75 -2.81 8.55 -10.50
N GLN A 76 -2.96 7.44 -11.22
CA GLN A 76 -4.14 6.58 -11.23
C GLN A 76 -3.94 5.31 -10.40
N GLY A 77 -2.74 4.71 -10.46
CA GLY A 77 -2.29 3.61 -9.61
C GLY A 77 -1.64 4.11 -8.32
N PHE A 78 -0.47 3.56 -7.99
CA PHE A 78 0.33 3.93 -6.82
C PHE A 78 1.81 4.06 -7.15
N GLU A 79 2.55 4.67 -6.23
CA GLU A 79 4.00 4.69 -6.19
C GLU A 79 4.52 4.04 -4.89
N LYS A 80 5.74 3.51 -4.94
CA LYS A 80 6.44 3.01 -3.74
C LYS A 80 7.57 3.96 -3.41
N ILE A 81 7.58 4.48 -2.18
CA ILE A 81 8.55 5.47 -1.71
C ILE A 81 9.38 4.84 -0.61
N GLU A 82 10.71 4.99 -0.69
CA GLU A 82 11.61 4.51 0.35
C GLU A 82 11.25 5.15 1.69
N LYS A 83 11.16 4.33 2.74
CA LYS A 83 10.82 4.77 4.10
C LYS A 83 11.81 5.82 4.62
N SER A 84 13.07 5.73 4.20
CA SER A 84 14.14 6.71 4.51
C SER A 84 13.91 8.10 3.92
N SER A 85 13.05 8.24 2.91
CA SER A 85 12.72 9.54 2.30
C SER A 85 11.63 10.31 3.07
N PHE A 86 11.04 9.70 4.11
CA PHE A 86 10.00 10.32 4.91
C PHE A 86 10.59 11.16 6.04
N ASN A 87 10.09 12.39 6.19
CA ASN A 87 10.47 13.30 7.27
C ASN A 87 9.90 12.82 8.61
N SER A 88 8.73 12.20 8.59
CA SER A 88 8.07 11.63 9.77
C SER A 88 7.07 10.54 9.39
N LEU A 89 7.01 9.48 10.21
CA LEU A 89 6.03 8.40 10.12
C LEU A 89 5.42 8.18 11.50
N PRO A 90 4.37 8.93 11.86
CA PRO A 90 3.78 8.86 13.21
C PRO A 90 2.94 7.57 13.38
N SER A 91 3.10 6.89 14.51
CA SER A 91 2.26 5.75 14.92
C SER A 91 2.21 4.62 13.88
N VAL A 92 3.36 3.95 13.70
CA VAL A 92 3.56 2.86 12.74
C VAL A 92 3.16 1.53 13.38
N PRO A 93 2.25 0.73 12.77
CA PRO A 93 1.99 -0.64 13.25
C PRO A 93 3.28 -1.47 13.23
N ASN A 94 3.48 -2.38 14.19
CA ASN A 94 4.72 -3.17 14.27
C ASN A 94 5.07 -3.88 12.95
N LYS A 95 4.07 -4.39 12.22
CA LYS A 95 4.25 -5.02 10.88
C LYS A 95 4.85 -4.09 9.82
N PHE A 96 4.71 -2.78 9.98
CA PHE A 96 5.26 -1.78 9.07
C PHE A 96 6.73 -1.45 9.39
N ASN A 97 7.25 -1.89 10.55
CA ASN A 97 8.66 -1.71 10.86
C ASN A 97 9.57 -2.42 9.86
N ASP A 98 9.17 -3.61 9.41
CA ASP A 98 9.93 -4.44 8.48
C ASP A 98 9.74 -4.03 7.00
N GLN A 99 8.86 -3.06 6.72
CA GLN A 99 8.65 -2.56 5.36
C GLN A 99 9.68 -1.48 5.03
N GLU A 100 10.47 -1.70 3.97
CA GLU A 100 11.43 -0.70 3.46
C GLU A 100 10.74 0.42 2.67
N LYS A 101 9.55 0.13 2.10
CA LYS A 101 8.82 1.02 1.20
C LYS A 101 7.41 1.27 1.68
N VAL A 102 6.97 2.50 1.49
CA VAL A 102 5.59 2.95 1.71
C VAL A 102 4.86 2.99 0.38
N VAL A 103 3.68 2.39 0.32
CA VAL A 103 2.78 2.47 -0.84
C VAL A 103 1.97 3.75 -0.73
N VAL A 104 1.93 4.52 -1.82
CA VAL A 104 1.29 5.84 -1.89
C VAL A 104 0.32 5.90 -3.06
N PHE A 105 -0.96 6.12 -2.77
CA PHE A 105 -1.98 6.44 -3.76
C PHE A 105 -2.30 7.93 -3.73
N ARG A 106 -2.27 8.58 -4.88
CA ARG A 106 -2.66 9.99 -5.01
C ARG A 106 -4.18 10.11 -5.05
N LEU A 107 -4.73 11.05 -4.27
CA LEU A 107 -6.14 11.43 -4.35
C LEU A 107 -6.37 12.41 -5.51
N PRO A 108 -7.57 12.38 -6.13
CA PRO A 108 -7.92 13.30 -7.21
C PRO A 108 -7.82 14.77 -6.76
N ASN A 109 -7.61 15.67 -7.73
CA ASN A 109 -7.60 17.13 -7.52
C ASN A 109 -6.66 17.61 -6.41
N LYS A 110 -5.56 16.89 -6.16
CA LYS A 110 -4.59 17.21 -5.09
C LYS A 110 -5.23 17.27 -3.70
N GLN A 111 -6.26 16.47 -3.44
CA GLN A 111 -6.89 16.41 -2.12
C GLN A 111 -6.09 15.63 -1.07
N GLY A 112 -4.99 15.00 -1.46
CA GLY A 112 -4.06 14.35 -0.54
C GLY A 112 -3.50 13.04 -1.07
N ARG A 113 -2.98 12.22 -0.17
CA ARG A 113 -2.41 10.91 -0.46
C ARG A 113 -2.81 9.87 0.58
N LEU A 114 -3.22 8.70 0.12
CA LEU A 114 -3.43 7.52 0.96
C LEU A 114 -2.11 6.76 1.03
N MET A 115 -1.62 6.53 2.25
CA MET A 115 -0.32 5.90 2.47
C MET A 115 -0.43 4.73 3.42
N GLY A 116 0.36 3.70 3.14
CA GLY A 116 0.29 2.46 3.89
C GLY A 116 1.13 1.36 3.26
N TYR A 117 0.66 0.12 3.39
CA TYR A 117 1.36 -1.06 2.89
C TYR A 117 0.37 -2.09 2.35
N ILE A 118 0.86 -2.96 1.46
CA ILE A 118 0.08 -4.06 0.89
C ILE A 118 0.57 -5.35 1.56
N GLU A 119 -0.36 -6.10 2.13
CA GLU A 119 -0.14 -7.46 2.63
C GLU A 119 -1.17 -8.36 1.96
N GLU A 120 -0.68 -9.36 1.22
CA GLU A 120 -1.50 -10.18 0.31
C GLU A 120 -2.36 -9.32 -0.64
N ASP A 121 -3.69 -9.42 -0.56
CA ASP A 121 -4.63 -8.67 -1.38
C ASP A 121 -5.16 -7.39 -0.72
N THR A 122 -4.67 -7.05 0.48
CA THR A 122 -5.19 -5.95 1.29
C THR A 122 -4.21 -4.79 1.37
N PHE A 123 -4.67 -3.60 1.01
CA PHE A 123 -3.99 -2.34 1.32
C PHE A 123 -4.45 -1.83 2.69
N PHE A 124 -3.53 -1.81 3.64
CA PHE A 124 -3.74 -1.22 4.96
C PHE A 124 -3.41 0.25 4.89
N VAL A 125 -4.44 1.10 4.93
CA VAL A 125 -4.30 2.55 5.02
C VAL A 125 -3.83 2.91 6.43
N VAL A 126 -2.74 3.66 6.52
CA VAL A 126 -2.16 4.10 7.79
C VAL A 126 -2.24 5.62 7.92
N TRP A 127 -2.02 6.36 6.83
CA TRP A 127 -2.07 7.83 6.83
C TRP A 127 -2.81 8.40 5.63
N ILE A 128 -3.41 9.56 5.84
CA ILE A 128 -3.96 10.44 4.81
C ILE A 128 -3.20 11.76 4.87
N ASP A 129 -2.28 11.96 3.94
CA ASP A 129 -1.47 13.17 3.86
C ASP A 129 -2.16 14.22 2.99
N THR A 130 -2.79 15.18 3.65
CA THR A 130 -3.38 16.37 3.02
C THR A 130 -2.45 17.59 3.06
N LYS A 131 -1.35 17.52 3.82
CA LYS A 131 -0.41 18.63 4.03
C LYS A 131 0.79 18.57 3.08
N PHE A 132 1.04 17.41 2.47
CA PHE A 132 2.12 17.22 1.50
C PHE A 132 3.51 17.51 2.10
N ASP A 133 3.72 17.05 3.33
CA ASP A 133 4.90 17.31 4.15
C ASP A 133 5.53 16.04 4.73
N MET A 134 4.94 14.86 4.47
CA MET A 134 5.46 13.60 5.01
C MET A 134 6.76 13.14 4.33
N TYR A 135 7.03 13.58 3.11
CA TYR A 135 8.25 13.29 2.35
C TYR A 135 8.49 14.40 1.32
N ASN A 136 9.67 14.46 0.70
CA ASN A 136 9.95 15.45 -0.34
C ASN A 136 9.32 15.04 -1.68
N HIS A 137 8.64 15.96 -2.35
CA HIS A 137 7.83 15.70 -3.56
C HIS A 137 8.53 16.09 -4.87
#